data_AF-A0A7Y8SUT8-F1
#
_entry.id   AF-A0A7Y8SUT8-F1
#
_cell.length_a   1.000
_cell.length_b   1.000
_cell.length_c   1.000
_cell.angle_alpha   90.00
_cell.angle_beta   90.00
_cell.angle_gamma   90.00
#
_symmetry.space_group_name_H-M   'P 1'
#
loop_
_entity.id
_entity.type
_entity.pdbx_description
1 polymer ?
#
loop_
_entity_poly.entity_id
_entity_poly.type
_entity_poly.pdbx_seq_one_letter_code
_entity_poly.pdbx_strand_id
1 'polypeptide(L)'
;MIQPVQLADFFTVFFSAALVILFGALYALLFAYARVKALPRLMHLAYSAYAGLFVSVLVLGNAANLFQTLFWTFIVILMLVGYLLAPHGIWHLCTGTHADDHDSDVNDRKIFQQP
;
A
#
# COMPACT_ATOMS: atom_id res chain seq x y z
N MET A 1 -8.47 -1.37 41.28
CA MET A 1 -9.08 -2.51 40.57
C MET A 1 -8.72 -2.37 39.10
N ILE A 2 -7.59 -2.95 38.67
CA ILE A 2 -7.23 -3.00 37.25
C ILE A 2 -8.20 -3.99 36.61
N GLN A 3 -9.13 -3.51 35.81
CA GLN A 3 -10.01 -4.40 35.07
C GLN A 3 -9.17 -5.09 33.99
N PRO A 4 -9.03 -6.43 34.02
CA PRO A 4 -8.19 -7.17 33.06
C PRO A 4 -8.67 -7.05 31.60
N VAL A 5 -9.84 -6.42 31.38
CA VAL A 5 -10.38 -6.13 30.04
C VAL A 5 -9.56 -5.08 29.27
N GLN A 6 -8.87 -4.14 29.95
CA GLN A 6 -8.18 -3.04 29.26
C GLN A 6 -6.84 -3.43 28.61
N LEU A 7 -6.11 -4.41 29.17
CA LEU A 7 -4.82 -4.82 28.62
C LEU A 7 -4.97 -5.68 27.36
N ALA A 8 -5.98 -6.56 27.32
CA ALA A 8 -6.23 -7.42 26.17
C ALA A 8 -6.58 -6.60 24.91
N ASP A 9 -7.39 -5.56 25.06
CA ASP A 9 -7.71 -4.64 23.98
C ASP A 9 -6.49 -3.84 23.53
N PHE A 10 -5.66 -3.36 24.47
CA PHE A 10 -4.42 -2.65 24.14
C PHE A 10 -3.46 -3.49 23.30
N PHE A 11 -3.18 -4.74 23.71
CA PHE A 11 -2.31 -5.62 22.94
C PHE A 11 -2.91 -5.96 21.57
N THR A 12 -4.23 -6.19 21.50
CA THR A 12 -4.89 -6.50 20.23
C THR A 12 -4.80 -5.33 19.26
N VAL A 13 -5.05 -4.11 19.71
CA VAL A 13 -4.89 -2.89 18.91
C VAL A 13 -3.44 -2.68 18.49
N PHE A 14 -2.48 -2.86 19.41
CA PHE A 14 -1.06 -2.69 19.10
C PHE A 14 -0.56 -3.72 18.07
N PHE A 15 -0.82 -5.01 18.29
CA PHE A 15 -0.39 -6.06 17.38
C PHE A 15 -1.08 -5.95 16.02
N SER A 16 -2.38 -5.67 15.98
CA SER A 16 -3.09 -5.48 14.72
C SER A 16 -2.57 -4.25 13.96
N ALA A 17 -2.31 -3.13 14.62
CA ALA A 17 -1.68 -1.97 13.99
C ALA A 17 -0.28 -2.29 13.44
N ALA A 18 0.54 -3.02 14.19
CA ALA A 18 1.86 -3.47 13.73
C ALA A 18 1.74 -4.39 12.49
N LEU A 19 0.79 -5.32 12.49
CA LEU A 19 0.51 -6.20 11.34
C LEU A 19 0.02 -5.41 10.13
N VAL A 20 -0.82 -4.38 10.31
CA VAL A 20 -1.25 -3.50 9.22
C VAL A 20 -0.05 -2.84 8.55
N ILE A 21 0.89 -2.29 9.33
CA ILE A 21 2.11 -1.68 8.78
C ILE A 21 2.98 -2.74 8.08
N LEU A 22 3.20 -3.88 8.73
CA LEU A 22 4.03 -4.96 8.20
C LEU A 22 3.49 -5.50 6.87
N PHE A 23 2.20 -5.86 6.82
CA PHE A 23 1.56 -6.37 5.60
C PHE A 23 1.42 -5.29 4.53
N GLY A 24 1.24 -4.03 4.91
CA GLY A 24 1.18 -2.91 3.96
C GLY A 24 2.52 -2.67 3.27
N ALA A 25 3.60 -2.64 4.05
CA ALA A 25 4.96 -2.53 3.53
C ALA A 25 5.32 -3.77 2.68
N LEU A 26 4.99 -4.97 3.15
CA LEU A 26 5.22 -6.21 2.42
C LEU A 26 4.48 -6.22 1.08
N TYR A 27 3.21 -5.81 1.06
CA TYR A 27 2.43 -5.68 -0.17
C TYR A 27 3.08 -4.73 -1.17
N ALA A 28 3.46 -3.52 -0.72
CA ALA A 28 4.13 -2.54 -1.59
C ALA A 28 5.47 -3.05 -2.13
N LEU A 29 6.26 -3.73 -1.29
CA LEU A 29 7.56 -4.29 -1.66
C LEU A 29 7.42 -5.44 -2.66
N LEU A 30 6.50 -6.39 -2.41
CA LEU A 30 6.21 -7.49 -3.33
C LEU A 30 5.66 -6.97 -4.65
N PHE A 31 4.80 -5.95 -4.64
CA PHE A 31 4.27 -5.33 -5.84
C PHE A 31 5.38 -4.69 -6.68
N ALA A 32 6.21 -3.85 -6.07
CA ALA A 32 7.33 -3.21 -6.75
C ALA A 32 8.30 -4.26 -7.32
N TYR A 33 8.65 -5.27 -6.53
CA TYR A 33 9.57 -6.32 -6.96
C TYR A 33 8.98 -7.20 -8.08
N ALA A 34 7.67 -7.51 -8.03
CA ALA A 34 6.98 -8.24 -9.09
C ALA A 34 7.00 -7.47 -10.42
N ARG A 35 6.80 -6.14 -10.37
CA ARG A 35 6.82 -5.28 -11.54
C ARG A 35 8.23 -5.11 -12.12
N VAL A 36 9.25 -4.97 -11.28
CA VAL A 36 10.66 -4.90 -11.72
C VAL A 36 11.11 -6.20 -12.40
N LYS A 37 10.74 -7.37 -11.87
CA LYS A 37 11.12 -8.67 -12.45
C LYS A 37 10.15 -9.19 -13.53
N ALA A 38 9.07 -8.48 -13.83
CA ALA A 38 8.01 -8.92 -14.76
C ALA A 38 7.47 -10.34 -14.48
N LEU A 39 7.40 -10.74 -13.20
CA LEU A 39 6.98 -12.09 -12.78
C LEU A 39 5.50 -12.09 -12.36
N PRO A 40 4.56 -12.60 -13.19
CA PRO A 40 3.12 -12.58 -12.88
C PRO A 40 2.76 -13.46 -11.67
N ARG A 41 3.59 -14.46 -11.33
CA ARG A 41 3.39 -15.30 -10.14
C ARG A 41 3.55 -14.55 -8.83
N LEU A 42 4.47 -13.58 -8.75
CA LEU A 42 4.66 -12.79 -7.53
C LEU A 42 3.51 -11.80 -7.29
N MET A 43 2.78 -11.44 -8.33
CA MET A 43 1.61 -10.58 -8.22
C MET A 43 0.50 -11.25 -7.39
N HIS A 44 0.31 -12.57 -7.53
CA HIS A 44 -0.62 -13.34 -6.71
C HIS A 44 -0.19 -13.34 -5.22
N LEU A 45 1.12 -13.43 -4.97
CA LEU A 45 1.68 -13.34 -3.62
C LEU A 45 1.46 -11.95 -3.01
N ALA A 46 1.62 -10.88 -3.79
CA ALA A 46 1.33 -9.52 -3.35
C ALA A 46 -0.15 -9.38 -2.94
N TYR A 47 -1.08 -9.88 -3.75
CA TYR A 47 -2.51 -9.86 -3.37
C TYR A 47 -2.81 -10.67 -2.12
N SER A 48 -2.10 -11.79 -1.88
CA SER A 48 -2.24 -12.53 -0.62
C SER A 48 -1.76 -11.73 0.60
N ALA A 49 -0.69 -10.94 0.46
CA ALA A 49 -0.23 -10.02 1.51
C ALA A 49 -1.26 -8.90 1.77
N TYR A 50 -1.90 -8.38 0.71
CA TYR A 50 -2.99 -7.42 0.85
C TYR A 50 -4.21 -8.02 1.57
N ALA A 51 -4.55 -9.30 1.32
CA ALA A 51 -5.59 -9.98 2.08
C ALA A 51 -5.24 -10.07 3.58
N GLY A 52 -3.96 -10.32 3.92
CA GLY A 52 -3.46 -10.25 5.30
C GLY A 52 -3.59 -8.86 5.92
N LEU A 53 -3.28 -7.79 5.15
CA LEU A 53 -3.52 -6.41 5.58
C LEU A 53 -5.01 -6.17 5.84
N PHE A 54 -5.89 -6.60 4.93
CA PHE A 54 -7.34 -6.43 5.06
C PHE A 54 -7.86 -7.07 6.36
N VAL A 55 -7.48 -8.32 6.63
CA VAL A 55 -7.85 -9.00 7.89
C VAL A 55 -7.31 -8.26 9.10
N SER A 56 -6.05 -7.80 9.07
CA SER A 56 -5.44 -7.07 10.18
C SER A 56 -6.16 -5.75 10.47
N VAL A 57 -6.57 -5.02 9.43
CA VAL A 57 -7.33 -3.77 9.54
C VAL A 57 -8.71 -4.01 10.14
N LEU A 58 -9.41 -5.09 9.74
CA LEU A 58 -10.70 -5.44 10.32
C LEU A 58 -10.58 -5.79 11.81
N VAL A 59 -9.56 -6.58 12.18
CA VAL A 59 -9.29 -6.92 13.58
C VAL A 59 -8.99 -5.67 14.39
N LEU A 60 -8.19 -4.74 13.85
CA LEU A 60 -7.90 -3.45 14.48
C LEU A 60 -9.18 -2.61 14.66
N GLY A 61 -9.98 -2.46 13.61
CA GLY A 61 -11.21 -1.68 13.66
C GLY A 61 -12.24 -2.24 14.63
N ASN A 62 -12.31 -3.57 14.77
CA ASN A 62 -13.17 -4.24 15.74
C ASN A 62 -12.64 -4.06 17.17
N ALA A 63 -11.35 -4.31 17.41
CA ALA A 63 -10.73 -4.18 18.72
C ALA A 63 -10.78 -2.74 19.25
N ALA A 64 -10.61 -1.76 18.38
CA ALA A 64 -10.66 -0.35 18.75
C ALA A 64 -12.08 0.26 18.66
N ASN A 65 -13.13 -0.55 18.44
CA ASN A 65 -14.53 -0.10 18.34
C ASN A 65 -14.77 1.00 17.28
N LEU A 66 -13.91 1.13 16.26
CA LEU A 66 -14.01 2.15 15.22
C LEU A 66 -15.29 1.99 14.37
N PHE A 67 -15.83 0.78 14.28
CA PHE A 67 -17.05 0.50 13.50
C PHE A 67 -18.34 1.07 14.12
N GLN A 68 -18.29 1.55 15.37
CA GLN A 68 -19.46 2.16 16.01
C GLN A 68 -19.83 3.52 15.41
N THR A 69 -18.88 4.20 14.76
CA THR A 69 -19.12 5.48 14.09
C THR A 69 -18.89 5.34 12.59
N LEU A 70 -19.88 5.75 11.79
CA LEU A 70 -19.81 5.76 10.32
C LEU A 70 -18.58 6.52 9.79
N PHE A 71 -18.18 7.60 10.47
CA PHE A 71 -17.00 8.39 10.13
C PHE A 71 -15.69 7.58 10.17
N TRP A 72 -15.45 6.85 11.25
CA TRP A 72 -14.23 6.04 11.41
C TRP A 72 -14.23 4.83 10.46
N THR A 73 -15.39 4.23 10.24
CA THR A 73 -15.56 3.17 9.22
C THR A 73 -15.20 3.68 7.83
N PHE A 74 -15.62 4.90 7.47
CA PHE A 74 -15.27 5.51 6.20
C PHE A 74 -13.76 5.72 6.06
N ILE A 75 -13.09 6.21 7.11
CA ILE A 75 -11.62 6.35 7.11
C ILE A 75 -10.93 5.01 6.90
N VAL A 76 -11.39 3.94 7.56
CA VAL A 76 -10.83 2.59 7.40
C VAL A 76 -10.99 2.09 5.96
N ILE A 77 -12.16 2.29 5.35
CA ILE A 77 -12.41 1.93 3.95
C ILE A 77 -11.53 2.76 3.02
N LEU A 78 -11.45 4.07 3.22
CA LEU A 78 -10.59 4.97 2.46
C LEU A 78 -9.13 4.54 2.55
N MET A 79 -8.67 4.14 3.74
CA MET A 79 -7.32 3.63 3.97
C MET A 79 -7.07 2.35 3.17
N LEU A 80 -7.99 1.37 3.20
CA LEU A 80 -7.87 0.13 2.44
C LEU A 80 -7.79 0.38 0.93
N VAL A 81 -8.69 1.22 0.41
CA VAL A 81 -8.71 1.60 -1.01
C VAL A 81 -7.42 2.35 -1.37
N GLY A 82 -6.99 3.27 -0.52
CA GLY A 82 -5.74 4.02 -0.69
C GLY A 82 -4.52 3.11 -0.74
N TYR A 83 -4.42 2.12 0.16
CA TYR A 83 -3.32 1.16 0.16
C TYR A 83 -3.29 0.30 -1.10
N LEU A 84 -4.44 -0.02 -1.70
CA LEU A 84 -4.49 -0.75 -2.97
C LEU A 84 -4.01 0.12 -4.14
N LEU A 85 -4.41 1.38 -4.18
CA LEU A 85 -4.11 2.29 -5.29
C LEU A 85 -2.71 2.91 -5.21
N ALA A 86 -2.16 3.08 -4.01
CA ALA A 86 -0.89 3.79 -3.79
C ALA A 86 0.30 3.15 -4.57
N PRO A 87 0.54 1.83 -4.53
CA PRO A 87 1.65 1.23 -5.28
C PRO A 87 1.49 1.38 -6.79
N HIS A 88 0.25 1.34 -7.29
CA HIS A 88 -0.05 1.56 -8.70
C HIS A 88 0.24 3.01 -9.12
N GLY A 89 -0.17 3.99 -8.31
CA GLY A 89 0.08 5.41 -8.56
C GLY A 89 1.57 5.75 -8.55
N ILE A 90 2.31 5.29 -7.54
CA ILE A 90 3.76 5.49 -7.43
C ILE A 90 4.46 4.88 -8.64
N TRP A 91 4.09 3.66 -9.04
CA TRP A 91 4.68 3.03 -10.23
C TRP A 91 4.45 3.85 -11.49
N HIS A 92 3.22 4.32 -11.71
CA HIS A 92 2.87 5.11 -12.91
C HIS A 92 3.68 6.42 -12.98
N LEU A 93 3.83 7.10 -11.85
CA LEU A 93 4.66 8.32 -11.75
C LEU A 93 6.13 8.02 -12.05
N CYS A 94 6.70 6.98 -11.44
CA CYS A 94 8.10 6.60 -11.66
C CYS A 94 8.38 6.23 -13.12
N THR A 95 7.47 5.53 -13.81
CA THR A 95 7.65 5.18 -15.23
C THR A 95 7.37 6.35 -16.16
N GLY A 96 6.46 7.27 -15.79
CA GLY A 96 6.14 8.45 -16.60
C GLY A 96 7.32 9.39 -16.76
N THR A 97 8.06 9.66 -15.67
CA THR A 97 9.25 10.53 -15.74
C THR A 97 10.38 9.94 -16.58
N HIS A 98 10.56 8.60 -16.56
CA HIS A 98 11.60 7.95 -17.38
C HIS A 98 11.30 7.95 -18.89
N ALA A 99 10.03 8.06 -19.29
CA ALA A 99 9.67 8.20 -20.70
C ALA A 99 9.94 9.62 -21.22
N ASP A 100 9.71 10.63 -20.38
CA ASP A 100 9.88 12.05 -20.73
C ASP A 100 11.36 12.43 -20.96
N ASP A 101 12.29 11.82 -20.20
CA ASP A 101 13.73 12.01 -20.38
C ASP A 101 14.24 11.46 -21.73
N HIS A 102 13.57 10.46 -22.31
CA HIS A 102 13.99 9.87 -23.58
C HIS A 102 13.55 10.70 -24.80
N ASP A 103 12.40 11.37 -24.73
CA ASP A 103 11.91 12.22 -25.83
C ASP A 103 12.64 13.58 -25.89
N SER A 104 13.11 14.09 -24.74
CA SER A 104 13.85 15.34 -24.67
C SER A 104 15.29 15.22 -25.22
N ASP A 105 16.02 14.12 -24.93
CA ASP A 105 17.37 13.88 -25.50
C ASP A 105 17.31 13.62 -27.03
N VAL A 106 16.24 13.00 -27.55
CA VAL A 106 16.06 12.80 -29.00
C VAL A 106 15.78 14.11 -29.74
N ASN A 107 15.05 15.04 -29.12
CA ASN A 107 14.73 16.33 -29.74
C ASN A 107 15.95 17.24 -29.78
N ASP A 108 16.74 17.31 -28.70
CA ASP A 108 18.00 18.08 -28.68
C ASP A 108 18.99 17.61 -29.74
N ARG A 109 19.19 16.29 -29.90
CA ARG A 109 20.08 15.76 -30.96
C ARG A 109 19.64 16.14 -32.37
N LYS A 110 18.34 16.26 -32.63
CA LYS A 110 17.82 16.68 -33.94
C LYS A 110 18.05 18.17 -34.21
N ILE A 111 18.03 19.01 -33.17
CA ILE A 111 18.29 20.46 -33.29
C ILE A 111 19.76 20.72 -33.62
N PHE A 112 20.70 19.96 -33.04
CA PHE A 112 22.13 20.09 -33.33
C PHE A 112 22.59 19.42 -34.64
N GLN A 113 21.71 18.71 -35.34
CA GLN A 113 22.00 18.03 -36.61
C GLN A 113 21.44 18.74 -37.85
N GLN A 114 20.76 19.89 -37.71
CA GLN A 114 20.34 20.67 -38.87
C GLN A 114 21.50 21.55 -39.37
N PRO A 115 21.86 21.48 -40.67
CA PRO A 115 23.07 22.08 -41.24
C PRO A 115 23.04 23.61 -41.33
#